data_AF-A0A5K0XD54-F1
#
_entry.id   AF-A0A5K0XD54-F1
#
_cell.length_a   1.000
_cell.length_b   1.000
_cell.length_c   1.000
_cell.angle_alpha   90.00
_cell.angle_beta   90.00
_cell.angle_gamma   90.00
#
_symmetry.space_group_name_H-M   'P 1'
#
loop_
_entity.id
_entity.type
_entity.pdbx_description
1 polymer ?
#
loop_
_entity_poly.entity_id
_entity_poly.type
_entity_poly.pdbx_seq_one_letter_code
_entity_poly.pdbx_strand_id
1 'polypeptide(L)' 'MAAEDPGFYMFGPYQVYKEEVFYTTDLCFVMVNLRPVLPGR' A
#
# COMPACT_ATOMS: atom_id res chain seq x y z
N MET A 1 6.43 7.16 -20.61
CA MET A 1 7.67 6.95 -19.83
C MET A 1 7.20 6.34 -18.53
N ALA A 2 7.17 5.01 -18.45
CA ALA A 2 6.70 4.33 -17.24
C ALA A 2 7.68 4.70 -16.14
N ALA A 3 7.22 5.48 -15.15
CA ALA A 3 8.01 5.76 -13.97
C ALA A 3 8.39 4.41 -13.37
N GLU A 4 9.69 4.17 -13.20
CA GLU A 4 10.20 2.96 -12.58
C GLU A 4 9.47 2.75 -11.27
N ASP A 5 8.90 1.56 -11.13
CA ASP A 5 8.02 1.28 -10.02
C ASP A 5 8.87 1.23 -8.74
N PRO A 6 8.67 2.17 -7.80
CA PRO A 6 9.62 2.39 -6.69
C PRO A 6 9.71 1.21 -5.71
N GLY A 7 8.90 0.16 -5.88
CA GLY A 7 8.84 -0.99 -4.97
C GLY A 7 8.10 -0.71 -3.66
N PHE A 8 7.68 0.55 -3.44
CA PHE A 8 6.93 0.97 -2.26
C PHE A 8 5.99 2.14 -2.57
N TYR A 9 4.93 2.26 -1.77
CA TYR A 9 4.02 3.41 -1.76
C TYR A 9 4.31 4.32 -0.57
N MET A 10 3.93 5.59 -0.65
CA MET A 10 4.00 6.52 0.48
C MET A 10 2.69 6.51 1.27
N PHE A 11 2.76 6.30 2.57
CA PHE A 11 1.67 6.51 3.52
C PHE A 11 2.09 7.53 4.57
N GLY A 12 1.87 8.80 4.25
CA GLY A 12 2.45 9.91 5.01
C GLY A 12 3.98 9.88 4.93
N PRO A 13 4.71 9.95 6.07
CA PRO A 13 6.16 9.89 6.08
C PRO A 13 6.74 8.46 5.97
N TYR A 14 5.88 7.44 5.88
CA TYR A 14 6.30 6.03 5.89
C TYR A 14 6.21 5.40 4.52
N GLN A 15 7.09 4.43 4.26
CA GLN A 15 7.04 3.59 3.07
C GLN A 15 6.22 2.34 3.37
N VAL A 16 5.35 1.96 2.43
CA VAL A 16 4.57 0.72 2.45
C VAL A 16 5.06 -0.14 1.31
N TYR A 17 5.63 -1.29 1.62
CA TYR A 17 6.15 -2.18 0.58
C TYR A 17 5.01 -2.79 -0.22
N LYS A 18 5.24 -3.07 -1.50
CA LYS A 18 4.21 -3.62 -2.38
C LYS A 18 3.62 -4.94 -1.88
N GLU A 19 4.41 -5.73 -1.16
CA GLU A 19 4.01 -6.98 -0.53
C GLU A 19 2.92 -6.79 0.54
N GLU A 20 2.82 -5.60 1.13
CA GLU A 20 1.82 -5.24 2.13
C GLU A 20 0.52 -4.67 1.49
N VAL A 21 0.54 -4.44 0.18
CA VAL A 21 -0.56 -3.90 -0.61
C VAL A 21 -1.22 -5.02 -1.41
N PHE A 22 -2.51 -5.23 -1.21
CA PHE A 22 -3.24 -6.34 -1.84
C PHE A 22 -4.17 -5.90 -2.99
N TYR A 23 -4.38 -4.60 -3.16
CA TYR A 23 -5.15 -4.08 -4.29
C TYR A 23 -4.67 -2.68 -4.67
N THR A 24 -4.58 -2.42 -5.97
CA THR A 24 -4.14 -1.14 -6.53
C THR A 24 -5.01 -0.74 -7.71
N THR A 25 -5.15 0.56 -7.89
CA THR A 25 -5.65 1.19 -9.12
C THR A 25 -4.61 2.21 -9.58
N ASP A 26 -4.88 2.91 -10.68
CA ASP A 26 -3.97 3.95 -11.19
C ASP A 26 -3.75 5.11 -10.20
N LEU A 27 -4.68 5.31 -9.24
CA LEU A 27 -4.66 6.45 -8.31
C LEU A 27 -4.72 6.07 -6.83
N CYS A 28 -5.09 4.83 -6.49
CA CYS A 28 -5.28 4.41 -5.11
C CYS A 28 -4.63 3.04 -4.85
N PHE A 29 -4.34 2.76 -3.58
CA PHE A 29 -3.90 1.45 -3.13
C PHE A 29 -4.57 1.07 -1.80
N VAL A 30 -4.62 -0.22 -1.51
CA VAL A 30 -5.20 -0.78 -0.30
C VAL A 30 -4.20 -1.73 0.36
N MET A 31 -3.96 -1.52 1.65
CA MET A 31 -2.99 -2.26 2.45
C MET A 31 -3.65 -2.89 3.68
N VAL A 32 -3.00 -3.91 4.25
CA VAL A 32 -3.38 -4.45 5.55
C VAL A 32 -2.90 -3.54 6.68
N ASN A 33 -3.71 -3.41 7.73
CA ASN A 33 -3.31 -2.63 8.90
C ASN A 33 -2.58 -3.52 9.90
N LEU A 34 -1.41 -3.09 10.39
CA LEU A 34 -0.63 -3.80 11.40
C LEU A 34 -1.33 -3.85 12.78
N ARG A 35 -2.22 -2.88 13.07
CA ARG A 35 -2.99 -2.79 14.31
C ARG A 35 -4.47 -2.60 14.01
N PRO A 36 -5.17 -3.66 13.57
CA PRO A 36 -6.59 -3.57 13.26
C PRO A 36 -7.42 -3.38 14.54
N VAL A 37 -8.37 -2.46 14.50
CA VAL A 37 -9.33 -2.26 15.62
C VAL A 37 -10.32 -3.41 15.70
N LEU A 38 -10.65 -4.02 14.55
CA LEU A 38 -11.53 -5.18 14.40
C LEU A 38 -11.01 -6.09 13.27
N PRO A 39 -11.32 -7.40 13.27
CA PRO A 39 -10.91 -8.30 12.20
C PRO A 39 -11.46 -7.89 10.83
N GLY A 40 -10.62 -8.03 9.78
CA GLY A 40 -11.06 -8.00 8.39
C GLY A 40 -11.90 -9.23 8.08
N ARG A 41 -13.00 -9.06 7.34
CA ARG A 41 -13.90 -10.16 6.96
C ARG A 41 -13.37 -10.95 5.77
#